data_AF-A0A662UL82-F1
#
_entry.id   AF-A0A662UL82-F1
#
_cell.length_a   1.000
_cell.length_b   1.000
_cell.length_c   1.000
_cell.angle_alpha   90.00
_cell.angle_beta   90.00
_cell.angle_gamma   90.00
#
_symmetry.space_group_name_H-M   'P 1'
#
loop_
_entity.id
_entity.type
_entity.pdbx_description
1 polymer ?
#
loop_
_entity_poly.entity_id
_entity_poly.type
_entity_poly.pdbx_seq_one_letter_code
_entity_poly.pdbx_strand_id
1 'polypeptide(L)'
;KLYPLLTKVASYIVKLFDEGASTGWLHPPSISAEDLGLKDHYYWDVYWSIAGLWSMVKIAEALGERTDTEEYINLASMYEEMLFKDLAAKTTHAGFFHPTSPNRLILDSGIGRSLVAIWPLRLLPEDSLLAKELVDNAWKYVYNGGFVHKIIWRAYGSYITMHLAEASLMLGYRDRLQELHKWLIRSSEPLGHWCEAHSVKTLKGTVGDYPHGWASADYIMLARNMIVHENYNSSILHVLRGAWEKVLREIDVEARTRKGRVYVKTKLSDNVLEVKLSTPKYNEVILYPPIGKNIVGIEPRESVIEYDEDKAIVESGTVELKIRYD
;
A
#
# COMPACT_ATOMS: atom_id res chain seq x y z
N LYS A 1 -24.60 -3.17 -16.77
CA LYS A 1 -24.08 -2.98 -18.14
C LYS A 1 -22.68 -3.56 -18.32
N LEU A 2 -21.73 -3.28 -17.41
CA LEU A 2 -20.37 -3.85 -17.51
C LEU A 2 -20.25 -5.28 -16.98
N TYR A 3 -21.16 -5.73 -16.10
CA TYR A 3 -21.08 -7.05 -15.46
C TYR A 3 -20.82 -8.23 -16.43
N PRO A 4 -21.53 -8.37 -17.57
CA PRO A 4 -21.25 -9.46 -18.52
C PRO A 4 -19.88 -9.40 -19.20
N LEU A 5 -19.21 -8.25 -19.20
CA LEU A 5 -17.83 -8.12 -19.68
C LEU A 5 -16.85 -8.53 -18.58
N LEU A 6 -17.14 -8.17 -17.34
CA LEU A 6 -16.32 -8.52 -16.18
C LEU A 6 -16.33 -10.02 -15.90
N THR A 7 -17.47 -10.70 -16.09
CA THR A 7 -17.52 -12.18 -15.99
C THR A 7 -16.62 -12.85 -17.02
N LYS A 8 -16.54 -12.33 -18.24
CA LYS A 8 -15.59 -12.82 -19.27
C LYS A 8 -14.14 -12.61 -18.86
N VAL A 9 -13.83 -11.49 -18.20
CA VAL A 9 -12.49 -11.24 -17.64
C VAL A 9 -12.16 -12.26 -16.54
N ALA A 10 -13.11 -12.54 -15.64
CA ALA A 10 -12.95 -13.54 -14.60
C ALA A 10 -12.70 -14.95 -15.19
N SER A 11 -13.49 -15.36 -16.19
CA SER A 11 -13.27 -16.64 -16.89
C SER A 11 -11.91 -16.68 -17.59
N TYR A 12 -11.43 -15.56 -18.13
CA TYR A 12 -10.12 -15.50 -18.75
C TYR A 12 -8.98 -15.63 -17.71
N ILE A 13 -9.14 -15.05 -16.52
CA ILE A 13 -8.21 -15.25 -15.40
C ILE A 13 -8.12 -16.74 -15.03
N VAL A 14 -9.25 -17.42 -14.85
CA VAL A 14 -9.27 -18.86 -14.55
C VAL A 14 -8.57 -19.66 -15.64
N LYS A 15 -8.86 -19.36 -16.90
CA LYS A 15 -8.18 -19.98 -18.05
C LYS A 15 -6.66 -19.79 -18.00
N LEU A 16 -6.16 -18.63 -17.61
CA LEU A 16 -4.71 -18.38 -17.49
C LEU A 16 -4.08 -19.25 -16.40
N PHE A 17 -4.76 -19.46 -15.27
CA PHE A 17 -4.29 -20.38 -14.24
C PHE A 17 -4.24 -21.84 -14.73
N ASP A 18 -5.24 -22.27 -15.49
CA ASP A 18 -5.28 -23.62 -16.08
C ASP A 18 -4.19 -23.85 -17.13
N GLU A 19 -3.86 -22.83 -17.92
CA GLU A 19 -2.84 -22.92 -18.99
C GLU A 19 -1.41 -22.73 -18.48
N GLY A 20 -1.24 -22.16 -17.28
CA GLY A 20 -0.01 -21.46 -16.97
C GLY A 20 1.13 -22.29 -16.40
N ALA A 21 0.87 -23.41 -15.74
CA ALA A 21 1.90 -24.38 -15.34
C ALA A 21 1.26 -25.75 -15.09
N SER A 22 2.06 -26.81 -15.02
CA SER A 22 1.57 -28.15 -14.64
C SER A 22 0.92 -28.20 -13.25
N THR A 23 1.05 -27.14 -12.46
CA THR A 23 0.50 -27.01 -11.10
C THR A 23 -0.87 -26.32 -11.05
N GLY A 24 -1.37 -25.71 -12.14
CA GLY A 24 -2.74 -25.17 -12.23
C GLY A 24 -3.04 -23.91 -11.41
N TRP A 25 -2.03 -23.16 -10.95
CA TRP A 25 -2.22 -21.94 -10.12
C TRP A 25 -1.27 -20.79 -10.46
N LEU A 26 -0.41 -20.97 -11.46
CA LEU A 26 0.44 -19.93 -12.01
C LEU A 26 -0.09 -19.51 -13.37
N HIS A 27 0.13 -18.25 -13.74
CA HIS A 27 -0.10 -17.80 -15.12
C HIS A 27 0.96 -18.37 -16.06
N PRO A 28 0.72 -18.42 -17.39
CA PRO A 28 1.71 -18.84 -18.35
C PRO A 28 2.93 -17.93 -18.28
N PRO A 29 4.14 -18.43 -18.62
CA PRO A 29 5.31 -17.58 -18.59
C PRO A 29 5.09 -16.36 -19.49
N SER A 30 5.41 -15.17 -19.00
CA SER A 30 5.21 -13.92 -19.72
C SER A 30 6.29 -12.91 -19.32
N ILE A 31 6.32 -11.74 -19.96
CA ILE A 31 7.16 -10.62 -19.48
C ILE A 31 6.51 -9.87 -18.31
N SER A 32 5.24 -10.17 -17.97
CA SER A 32 4.46 -9.55 -16.90
C SER A 32 4.56 -8.02 -16.94
N ALA A 33 4.88 -7.38 -15.81
CA ALA A 33 5.40 -6.02 -15.77
C ALA A 33 6.75 -5.97 -16.50
N GLU A 34 6.84 -5.11 -17.50
CA GLU A 34 7.91 -5.08 -18.52
C GLU A 34 9.33 -4.88 -17.96
N ASP A 35 9.48 -4.48 -16.70
CA ASP A 35 10.74 -4.27 -16.02
C ASP A 35 11.29 -5.50 -15.28
N LEU A 36 10.54 -6.60 -15.20
CA LEU A 36 10.93 -7.79 -14.42
C LEU A 36 12.03 -8.63 -15.08
N GLY A 37 12.27 -8.44 -16.38
CA GLY A 37 13.36 -9.06 -17.12
C GLY A 37 12.89 -10.17 -18.07
N LEU A 38 13.42 -11.38 -17.88
CA LEU A 38 13.15 -12.51 -18.78
C LEU A 38 11.72 -13.04 -18.62
N LYS A 39 11.26 -13.80 -19.61
CA LYS A 39 9.95 -14.47 -19.56
C LYS A 39 9.92 -15.51 -18.43
N ASP A 40 8.98 -15.41 -17.50
CA ASP A 40 8.82 -16.33 -16.36
C ASP A 40 7.37 -16.33 -15.84
N HIS A 41 7.05 -17.18 -14.87
CA HIS A 41 5.81 -17.12 -14.10
C HIS A 41 6.00 -16.12 -12.96
N TYR A 42 5.25 -15.03 -12.98
CA TYR A 42 5.43 -13.96 -12.00
C TYR A 42 4.30 -13.96 -10.97
N TYR A 43 4.66 -13.82 -9.69
CA TYR A 43 3.65 -13.65 -8.65
C TYR A 43 2.85 -12.36 -8.82
N TRP A 44 3.44 -11.35 -9.46
CA TRP A 44 2.73 -10.14 -9.87
C TRP A 44 1.40 -10.47 -10.56
N ASP A 45 1.43 -11.33 -11.59
CA ASP A 45 0.25 -11.70 -12.36
C ASP A 45 -0.77 -12.44 -11.48
N VAL A 46 -0.28 -13.30 -10.58
CA VAL A 46 -1.11 -14.07 -9.64
C VAL A 46 -1.80 -13.15 -8.62
N TYR A 47 -1.08 -12.17 -8.04
CA TYR A 47 -1.66 -11.21 -7.10
C TYR A 47 -2.79 -10.41 -7.74
N TRP A 48 -2.56 -9.85 -8.94
CA TRP A 48 -3.59 -9.09 -9.65
C TRP A 48 -4.81 -9.95 -9.98
N SER A 49 -4.61 -11.21 -10.35
CA SER A 49 -5.69 -12.13 -10.67
C SER A 49 -6.53 -12.52 -9.46
N ILE A 50 -5.89 -12.85 -8.33
CA ILE A 50 -6.59 -13.14 -7.06
C ILE A 50 -7.36 -11.91 -6.58
N ALA A 51 -6.73 -10.72 -6.60
CA ALA A 51 -7.40 -9.48 -6.22
C ALA A 51 -8.56 -9.12 -7.19
N GLY A 52 -8.42 -9.46 -8.47
CA GLY A 52 -9.48 -9.34 -9.48
C GLY A 52 -10.68 -10.23 -9.17
N LEU A 53 -10.45 -11.49 -8.80
CA LEU A 53 -11.51 -12.43 -8.38
C LEU A 53 -12.20 -11.96 -7.09
N TRP A 54 -11.44 -11.49 -6.09
CA TRP A 54 -12.02 -10.87 -4.89
C TRP A 54 -12.84 -9.60 -5.21
N SER A 55 -12.47 -8.87 -6.26
CA SER A 55 -13.26 -7.73 -6.74
C SER A 55 -14.55 -8.19 -7.42
N MET A 56 -14.53 -9.32 -8.13
CA MET A 56 -15.73 -9.94 -8.69
C MET A 56 -16.72 -10.40 -7.63
N VAL A 57 -16.25 -10.95 -6.51
CA VAL A 57 -17.10 -11.26 -5.34
C VAL A 57 -17.89 -10.02 -4.92
N LYS A 58 -17.21 -8.90 -4.66
CA LYS A 58 -17.87 -7.65 -4.22
C LYS A 58 -18.87 -7.12 -5.23
N ILE A 59 -18.56 -7.22 -6.53
CA ILE A 59 -19.44 -6.75 -7.61
C ILE A 59 -20.67 -7.67 -7.73
N ALA A 60 -20.50 -8.99 -7.69
CA ALA A 60 -21.58 -9.96 -7.75
C ALA A 60 -22.52 -9.83 -6.54
N GLU A 61 -21.96 -9.68 -5.33
CA GLU A 61 -22.71 -9.44 -4.09
C GLU A 61 -23.56 -8.17 -4.19
N ALA A 62 -22.96 -7.07 -4.65
CA ALA A 62 -23.66 -5.79 -4.80
C ALA A 62 -24.80 -5.82 -5.83
N LEU A 63 -24.74 -6.74 -6.80
CA LEU A 63 -25.76 -6.96 -7.81
C LEU A 63 -26.78 -8.05 -7.44
N GLY A 64 -26.53 -8.81 -6.37
CA GLY A 64 -27.39 -9.91 -5.92
C GLY A 64 -27.19 -11.22 -6.69
N GLU A 65 -26.08 -11.36 -7.43
CA GLU A 65 -25.74 -12.53 -8.24
C GLU A 65 -25.16 -13.64 -7.35
N ARG A 66 -26.04 -14.38 -6.66
CA ARG A 66 -25.64 -15.32 -5.60
C ARG A 66 -24.76 -16.48 -6.09
N THR A 67 -25.10 -17.08 -7.23
CA THR A 67 -24.34 -18.20 -7.80
C THR A 67 -22.91 -17.76 -8.15
N ASP A 68 -22.78 -16.64 -8.86
CA ASP A 68 -21.48 -16.06 -9.22
C ASP A 68 -20.67 -15.67 -7.97
N THR A 69 -21.34 -15.14 -6.94
CA THR A 69 -20.70 -14.82 -5.66
C THR A 69 -20.03 -16.05 -5.05
N GLU A 70 -20.77 -17.15 -4.91
CA GLU A 70 -20.27 -18.41 -4.35
C GLU A 70 -19.12 -18.98 -5.20
N GLU A 71 -19.27 -18.95 -6.53
CA GLU A 71 -18.23 -19.41 -7.46
C GLU A 71 -16.94 -18.58 -7.32
N TYR A 72 -17.04 -17.26 -7.32
CA TYR A 72 -15.86 -16.38 -7.20
C TYR A 72 -15.21 -16.45 -5.82
N ILE A 73 -15.96 -16.67 -4.74
CA ILE A 73 -15.39 -16.93 -3.40
C ILE A 73 -14.56 -18.20 -3.43
N ASN A 74 -15.09 -19.28 -4.01
CA ASN A 74 -14.38 -20.56 -4.10
C ASN A 74 -13.09 -20.44 -4.93
N LEU A 75 -13.17 -19.79 -6.10
CA LEU A 75 -12.01 -19.58 -6.97
C LEU A 75 -10.94 -18.69 -6.30
N ALA A 76 -11.34 -17.54 -5.76
CA ALA A 76 -10.40 -16.62 -5.11
C ALA A 76 -9.70 -17.29 -3.92
N SER A 77 -10.46 -17.96 -3.06
CA SER A 77 -9.93 -18.64 -1.87
C SER A 77 -8.99 -19.78 -2.24
N MET A 78 -9.32 -20.58 -3.27
CA MET A 78 -8.49 -21.68 -3.74
C MET A 78 -7.12 -21.19 -4.24
N TYR A 79 -7.09 -20.19 -5.14
CA TYR A 79 -5.82 -19.67 -5.67
C TYR A 79 -5.01 -18.94 -4.59
N GLU A 80 -5.68 -18.24 -3.68
CA GLU A 80 -5.04 -17.61 -2.53
C GLU A 80 -4.38 -18.64 -1.59
N GLU A 81 -5.07 -19.74 -1.28
CA GLU A 81 -4.50 -20.84 -0.50
C GLU A 81 -3.28 -21.44 -1.19
N MET A 82 -3.35 -21.69 -2.51
CA MET A 82 -2.23 -22.23 -3.29
C MET A 82 -1.01 -21.30 -3.28
N LEU A 83 -1.23 -20.00 -3.50
CA LEU A 83 -0.21 -18.97 -3.41
C LEU A 83 0.45 -18.95 -2.03
N PHE A 84 -0.34 -18.92 -0.95
CA PHE A 84 0.20 -18.85 0.40
C PHE A 84 0.91 -20.12 0.82
N LYS A 85 0.43 -21.29 0.39
CA LYS A 85 1.11 -22.57 0.60
C LYS A 85 2.47 -22.59 -0.08
N ASP A 86 2.57 -22.09 -1.30
CA ASP A 86 3.83 -22.01 -2.04
C ASP A 86 4.81 -21.02 -1.38
N LEU A 87 4.33 -19.84 -0.97
CA LEU A 87 5.16 -18.88 -0.21
C LEU A 87 5.63 -19.46 1.12
N ALA A 88 4.74 -20.12 1.87
CA ALA A 88 5.06 -20.75 3.16
C ALA A 88 6.04 -21.92 3.01
N ALA A 89 5.96 -22.70 1.93
CA ALA A 89 6.95 -23.74 1.66
C ALA A 89 8.37 -23.14 1.55
N LYS A 90 8.47 -21.93 0.97
CA LYS A 90 9.73 -21.22 0.78
C LYS A 90 10.24 -20.54 2.05
N THR A 91 9.36 -20.17 2.99
CA THR A 91 9.74 -19.56 4.30
C THR A 91 10.55 -20.48 5.21
N THR A 92 10.53 -21.79 4.96
CA THR A 92 11.22 -22.79 5.79
C THR A 92 12.75 -22.80 5.63
N HIS A 93 13.28 -22.06 4.65
CA HIS A 93 14.72 -21.96 4.41
C HIS A 93 15.33 -20.75 5.13
N ALA A 94 16.51 -20.95 5.75
CA ALA A 94 17.27 -19.86 6.34
C ALA A 94 17.62 -18.81 5.26
N GLY A 95 17.30 -17.54 5.52
CA GLY A 95 17.50 -16.46 4.55
C GLY A 95 16.36 -16.29 3.54
N PHE A 96 15.15 -16.78 3.86
CA PHE A 96 13.97 -16.59 3.04
C PHE A 96 13.71 -15.11 2.68
N PHE A 97 13.24 -14.93 1.46
CA PHE A 97 12.69 -13.69 0.96
C PHE A 97 11.49 -14.02 0.08
N HIS A 98 10.49 -13.14 0.11
CA HIS A 98 9.38 -13.15 -0.83
C HIS A 98 9.89 -13.05 -2.29
N PRO A 99 9.84 -14.13 -3.09
CA PRO A 99 10.44 -14.12 -4.42
C PRO A 99 9.55 -13.40 -5.42
N THR A 100 10.14 -12.92 -6.52
CA THR A 100 9.39 -12.30 -7.63
C THR A 100 8.72 -13.33 -8.54
N SER A 101 9.29 -14.54 -8.59
CA SER A 101 8.80 -15.70 -9.34
C SER A 101 9.17 -16.99 -8.58
N PRO A 102 8.38 -18.08 -8.69
CA PRO A 102 8.74 -19.37 -8.14
C PRO A 102 10.11 -19.90 -8.58
N ASN A 103 10.58 -19.53 -9.78
CA ASN A 103 11.86 -19.97 -10.33
C ASN A 103 13.04 -19.06 -9.95
N ARG A 104 12.74 -17.87 -9.41
CA ARG A 104 13.72 -16.83 -9.12
C ARG A 104 14.14 -16.87 -7.66
N LEU A 105 15.03 -17.80 -7.35
CA LEU A 105 15.51 -18.09 -5.99
C LEU A 105 16.66 -17.17 -5.52
N ILE A 106 16.79 -15.99 -6.13
CA ILE A 106 17.70 -14.93 -5.69
C ILE A 106 16.92 -13.66 -5.36
N LEU A 107 17.37 -12.93 -4.33
CA LEU A 107 16.81 -11.63 -3.99
C LEU A 107 17.36 -10.56 -4.95
N ASP A 108 16.46 -9.90 -5.68
CA ASP A 108 16.77 -8.74 -6.52
C ASP A 108 15.65 -7.70 -6.48
N SER A 109 15.85 -6.59 -7.20
CA SER A 109 14.94 -5.45 -7.18
C SER A 109 13.57 -5.72 -7.83
N GLY A 110 13.37 -6.89 -8.46
CA GLY A 110 12.07 -7.33 -8.92
C GLY A 110 11.08 -7.49 -7.76
N ILE A 111 11.57 -7.68 -6.53
CA ILE A 111 10.75 -7.72 -5.31
C ILE A 111 9.88 -6.47 -5.12
N GLY A 112 10.32 -5.32 -5.66
CA GLY A 112 9.53 -4.09 -5.63
C GLY A 112 8.16 -4.23 -6.31
N ARG A 113 8.04 -5.15 -7.28
CA ARG A 113 6.75 -5.47 -7.90
C ARG A 113 5.84 -6.24 -6.95
N SER A 114 6.36 -7.15 -6.14
CA SER A 114 5.54 -7.91 -5.18
C SER A 114 4.88 -7.03 -4.10
N LEU A 115 5.32 -5.78 -3.91
CA LEU A 115 4.68 -4.83 -2.99
C LEU A 115 3.20 -4.60 -3.27
N VAL A 116 2.71 -4.87 -4.49
CA VAL A 116 1.28 -4.81 -4.82
C VAL A 116 0.43 -5.72 -3.97
N ALA A 117 0.98 -6.84 -3.48
CA ALA A 117 0.31 -7.74 -2.56
C ALA A 117 -0.08 -7.04 -1.25
N ILE A 118 0.66 -6.00 -0.83
CA ILE A 118 0.32 -5.15 0.32
C ILE A 118 -0.53 -3.97 -0.16
N TRP A 119 -0.01 -3.17 -1.10
CA TRP A 119 -0.70 -2.01 -1.64
C TRP A 119 -0.48 -1.91 -3.15
N PRO A 120 -1.53 -1.84 -3.98
CA PRO A 120 -2.91 -1.50 -3.60
C PRO A 120 -3.82 -2.70 -3.28
N LEU A 121 -3.36 -3.94 -3.46
CA LEU A 121 -4.25 -5.10 -3.49
C LEU A 121 -4.70 -5.58 -2.11
N ARG A 122 -3.93 -5.28 -1.05
CA ARG A 122 -4.24 -5.64 0.35
C ARG A 122 -4.50 -7.14 0.55
N LEU A 123 -3.83 -7.98 -0.22
CA LEU A 123 -3.84 -9.45 -0.08
C LEU A 123 -3.04 -9.89 1.16
N LEU A 124 -2.00 -9.15 1.53
CA LEU A 124 -1.25 -9.36 2.76
C LEU A 124 -1.77 -8.40 3.85
N PRO A 125 -2.32 -8.92 4.96
CA PRO A 125 -2.73 -8.11 6.10
C PRO A 125 -1.57 -7.31 6.73
N GLU A 126 -1.89 -6.21 7.41
CA GLU A 126 -0.92 -5.30 8.05
C GLU A 126 -0.12 -5.95 9.19
N ASP A 127 -0.64 -7.03 9.78
CA ASP A 127 0.02 -7.82 10.84
C ASP A 127 0.78 -9.04 10.31
N SER A 128 0.72 -9.30 8.99
CA SER A 128 1.33 -10.46 8.35
C SER A 128 2.86 -10.43 8.41
N LEU A 129 3.47 -11.54 8.84
CA LEU A 129 4.93 -11.73 8.77
C LEU A 129 5.44 -11.66 7.32
N LEU A 130 4.68 -12.19 6.36
CA LEU A 130 5.04 -12.11 4.93
C LEU A 130 5.07 -10.65 4.43
N ALA A 131 4.16 -9.80 4.92
CA ALA A 131 4.16 -8.38 4.54
C ALA A 131 5.40 -7.66 5.10
N LYS A 132 5.71 -7.88 6.38
CA LYS A 132 6.89 -7.31 7.05
C LYS A 132 8.17 -7.70 6.32
N GLU A 133 8.31 -8.98 6.03
CA GLU A 133 9.48 -9.51 5.35
C GLU A 133 9.61 -9.01 3.90
N LEU A 134 8.51 -8.92 3.16
CA LEU A 134 8.49 -8.33 1.84
C LEU A 134 8.99 -6.87 1.87
N VAL A 135 8.51 -6.07 2.82
CA VAL A 135 8.96 -4.68 2.99
C VAL A 135 10.42 -4.61 3.43
N ASP A 136 10.87 -5.45 4.36
CA ASP A 136 12.27 -5.51 4.81
C ASP A 136 13.23 -5.89 3.68
N ASN A 137 12.84 -6.85 2.84
CA ASN A 137 13.65 -7.25 1.69
C ASN A 137 13.64 -6.20 0.58
N ALA A 138 12.50 -5.56 0.31
CA ALA A 138 12.42 -4.43 -0.63
C ALA A 138 13.25 -3.23 -0.15
N TRP A 139 13.30 -2.98 1.16
CA TRP A 139 14.08 -1.89 1.75
C TRP A 139 15.58 -1.98 1.43
N LYS A 140 16.13 -3.18 1.20
CA LYS A 140 17.54 -3.38 0.80
C LYS A 140 17.90 -2.74 -0.55
N TYR A 141 16.91 -2.35 -1.34
CA TYR A 141 17.08 -1.65 -2.62
C TYR A 141 16.85 -0.14 -2.52
N VAL A 142 16.58 0.39 -1.33
CA VAL A 142 16.49 1.84 -1.09
C VAL A 142 17.89 2.43 -1.06
N TYR A 143 18.09 3.51 -1.82
CA TYR A 143 19.31 4.29 -1.85
C TYR A 143 18.97 5.77 -1.82
N ASN A 144 19.55 6.52 -0.89
CA ASN A 144 19.27 7.96 -0.68
C ASN A 144 17.75 8.28 -0.58
N GLY A 145 16.96 7.37 -0.01
CA GLY A 145 15.51 7.48 0.16
C GLY A 145 14.64 7.05 -1.03
N GLY A 146 15.19 6.56 -2.14
CA GLY A 146 14.39 6.06 -3.27
C GLY A 146 14.67 4.59 -3.58
N PHE A 147 13.66 3.84 -4.04
CA PHE A 147 13.85 2.45 -4.45
C PHE A 147 14.57 2.37 -5.79
N VAL A 148 15.72 1.68 -5.83
CA VAL A 148 16.51 1.48 -7.06
C VAL A 148 16.16 0.14 -7.70
N HIS A 149 15.53 0.21 -8.86
CA HIS A 149 15.29 -0.94 -9.71
C HIS A 149 16.52 -1.22 -10.60
N LYS A 150 17.23 -2.32 -10.32
CA LYS A 150 18.54 -2.66 -10.88
C LYS A 150 18.50 -3.54 -12.13
N ILE A 151 17.34 -4.10 -12.49
CA ILE A 151 17.23 -5.06 -13.60
C ILE A 151 17.23 -4.30 -14.95
N ILE A 152 16.07 -3.81 -15.38
CA ILE A 152 15.93 -3.17 -16.70
C ILE A 152 16.30 -1.67 -16.64
N TRP A 153 15.80 -0.94 -15.65
CA TRP A 153 15.96 0.52 -15.64
C TRP A 153 17.32 1.02 -15.13
N ARG A 154 17.93 0.30 -14.17
CA ARG A 154 19.14 0.74 -13.43
C ARG A 154 18.98 2.17 -12.86
N ALA A 155 17.77 2.44 -12.38
CA ALA A 155 17.27 3.76 -12.03
C ALA A 155 16.37 3.67 -10.79
N TYR A 156 16.01 4.81 -10.21
CA TYR A 156 14.94 4.84 -9.23
C TYR A 156 13.59 4.58 -9.90
N GLY A 157 12.73 3.78 -9.28
CA GLY A 157 11.32 3.62 -9.70
C GLY A 157 10.42 4.51 -8.85
N SER A 158 9.74 5.48 -9.46
CA SER A 158 8.91 6.44 -8.72
C SER A 158 7.71 5.77 -8.03
N TYR A 159 6.87 5.06 -8.79
CA TYR A 159 5.73 4.33 -8.24
C TYR A 159 6.13 3.13 -7.38
N ILE A 160 7.27 2.48 -7.65
CA ILE A 160 7.78 1.42 -6.76
C ILE A 160 8.15 2.00 -5.39
N THR A 161 8.76 3.20 -5.38
CA THR A 161 9.04 3.94 -4.14
C THR A 161 7.73 4.30 -3.42
N MET A 162 6.68 4.68 -4.15
CA MET A 162 5.36 4.98 -3.58
C MET A 162 4.68 3.72 -3.01
N HIS A 163 4.73 2.58 -3.70
CA HIS A 163 4.22 1.31 -3.17
C HIS A 163 4.96 0.90 -1.88
N LEU A 164 6.29 1.11 -1.82
CA LEU A 164 7.04 0.83 -0.59
C LEU A 164 6.68 1.80 0.53
N ALA A 165 6.37 3.06 0.20
CA ALA A 165 5.92 4.06 1.16
C ALA A 165 4.54 3.70 1.73
N GLU A 166 3.60 3.31 0.88
CA GLU A 166 2.27 2.83 1.29
C GLU A 166 2.35 1.56 2.13
N ALA A 167 3.18 0.60 1.71
CA ALA A 167 3.41 -0.61 2.50
C ALA A 167 4.04 -0.28 3.87
N SER A 168 4.98 0.66 3.92
CA SER A 168 5.57 1.15 5.18
C SER A 168 4.54 1.87 6.05
N LEU A 169 3.65 2.66 5.47
CA LEU A 169 2.52 3.29 6.17
C LEU A 169 1.60 2.25 6.79
N MET A 170 1.17 1.26 6.00
CA MET A 170 0.29 0.17 6.44
C MET A 170 0.90 -0.62 7.61
N LEU A 171 2.19 -0.96 7.53
CA LEU A 171 2.90 -1.70 8.58
C LEU A 171 3.34 -0.84 9.77
N GLY A 172 3.25 0.49 9.67
CA GLY A 172 3.64 1.42 10.75
C GLY A 172 5.13 1.72 10.82
N TYR A 173 5.88 1.47 9.75
CA TYR A 173 7.29 1.88 9.62
C TYR A 173 7.37 3.37 9.27
N ARG A 174 7.04 4.21 10.25
CA ARG A 174 6.89 5.66 10.10
C ARG A 174 8.17 6.36 9.64
N ASP A 175 9.33 5.98 10.17
CA ASP A 175 10.61 6.57 9.76
C ASP A 175 10.95 6.25 8.30
N ARG A 176 10.73 4.99 7.90
CA ARG A 176 10.92 4.53 6.51
C ARG A 176 10.00 5.29 5.54
N LEU A 177 8.72 5.43 5.90
CA LEU A 177 7.76 6.22 5.16
C LEU A 177 8.23 7.68 5.00
N GLN A 178 8.70 8.32 6.08
CA GLN A 178 9.16 9.70 6.01
C GLN A 178 10.36 9.86 5.06
N GLU A 179 11.32 8.92 5.08
CA GLU A 179 12.47 8.92 4.18
C GLU A 179 12.04 8.83 2.72
N LEU A 180 11.17 7.85 2.39
CA LEU A 180 10.64 7.66 1.04
C LEU A 180 9.84 8.88 0.57
N HIS A 181 8.97 9.42 1.43
CA HIS A 181 8.17 10.59 1.10
C HIS A 181 9.02 11.85 0.87
N LYS A 182 10.09 12.05 1.67
CA LYS A 182 11.08 13.12 1.43
C LYS A 182 11.76 12.96 0.07
N TRP A 183 12.09 11.74 -0.33
CA TRP A 183 12.61 11.48 -1.67
C TRP A 183 11.58 11.81 -2.75
N LEU A 184 10.32 11.40 -2.60
CA LEU A 184 9.25 11.67 -3.56
C LEU A 184 9.03 13.16 -3.82
N ILE A 185 9.03 13.99 -2.76
CA ILE A 185 8.97 15.45 -2.89
C ILE A 185 10.20 16.01 -3.59
N ARG A 186 11.40 15.49 -3.28
CA ARG A 186 12.65 15.97 -3.89
C ARG A 186 12.80 15.53 -5.35
N SER A 187 12.23 14.37 -5.72
CA SER A 187 12.28 13.82 -7.07
C SER A 187 11.15 14.31 -7.97
N SER A 188 10.11 14.96 -7.41
CA SER A 188 9.10 15.63 -8.22
C SER A 188 9.75 16.77 -9.00
N GLU A 189 9.59 16.75 -10.31
CA GLU A 189 10.09 17.80 -11.21
C GLU A 189 9.30 19.12 -10.98
N PRO A 190 9.73 20.29 -11.51
CA PRO A 190 9.18 21.60 -11.14
C PRO A 190 7.66 21.76 -11.22
N LEU A 191 6.98 20.95 -12.04
CA LEU A 191 5.51 20.96 -12.18
C LEU A 191 4.81 19.93 -11.28
N GLY A 192 5.51 19.32 -10.32
CA GLY A 192 4.93 18.40 -9.34
C GLY A 192 4.56 17.02 -9.87
N HIS A 193 5.27 16.52 -10.89
CA HIS A 193 5.06 15.18 -11.45
C HIS A 193 6.35 14.36 -11.42
N TRP A 194 6.20 13.06 -11.67
CA TRP A 194 7.29 12.09 -11.69
C TRP A 194 7.47 11.49 -13.07
N CYS A 195 8.69 11.09 -13.39
CA CYS A 195 8.97 10.15 -14.47
C CYS A 195 8.65 8.74 -13.98
N GLU A 196 8.47 7.80 -14.89
CA GLU A 196 8.49 6.38 -14.52
C GLU A 196 9.79 6.01 -13.80
N ALA A 197 10.94 6.31 -14.42
CA ALA A 197 12.24 6.08 -13.79
C ALA A 197 13.12 7.33 -13.76
N HIS A 198 13.77 7.55 -12.62
CA HIS A 198 14.70 8.67 -12.40
C HIS A 198 16.15 8.18 -12.30
N SER A 199 17.06 8.86 -12.99
CA SER A 199 18.49 8.61 -12.93
C SER A 199 19.01 8.65 -11.49
N VAL A 200 19.75 7.61 -11.07
CA VAL A 200 20.35 7.57 -9.71
C VAL A 200 21.35 8.71 -9.48
N LYS A 201 21.98 9.21 -10.55
CA LYS A 201 23.02 10.25 -10.50
C LYS A 201 22.45 11.67 -10.52
N THR A 202 21.40 11.90 -11.33
CA THR A 202 20.93 13.27 -11.62
C THR A 202 19.51 13.55 -11.15
N LEU A 203 18.77 12.52 -10.72
CA LEU A 203 17.33 12.56 -10.43
C LEU A 203 16.41 12.96 -11.61
N LYS A 204 16.96 13.20 -12.80
CA LYS A 204 16.18 13.45 -14.02
C LYS A 204 15.59 12.16 -14.57
N GLY A 205 14.49 12.27 -15.30
CA GLY A 205 13.88 11.16 -16.03
C GLY A 205 14.85 10.44 -16.96
N THR A 206 14.75 9.11 -17.01
CA THR A 206 15.63 8.28 -17.86
C THR A 206 14.94 7.16 -18.62
N VAL A 207 13.79 6.66 -18.14
CA VAL A 207 13.00 5.60 -18.81
C VAL A 207 11.52 5.91 -18.61
N GLY A 208 10.72 5.55 -19.61
CA GLY A 208 9.27 5.58 -19.55
C GLY A 208 8.64 6.90 -19.92
N ASP A 209 7.36 7.04 -19.56
CA ASP A 209 6.56 8.23 -19.79
C ASP A 209 6.86 9.34 -18.76
N TYR A 210 6.56 10.57 -19.20
CA TYR A 210 6.78 11.78 -18.43
C TYR A 210 5.84 12.89 -18.93
N PRO A 211 4.86 13.36 -18.12
CA PRO A 211 4.55 12.91 -16.76
C PRO A 211 4.02 11.47 -16.73
N HIS A 212 4.40 10.71 -15.71
CA HIS A 212 3.87 9.36 -15.52
C HIS A 212 2.54 9.39 -14.75
N GLY A 213 1.47 8.94 -15.42
CA GLY A 213 0.11 9.00 -14.87
C GLY A 213 -0.11 8.09 -13.66
N TRP A 214 0.48 6.90 -13.66
CA TRP A 214 0.34 5.94 -12.55
C TRP A 214 1.01 6.49 -11.28
N ALA A 215 2.27 6.92 -11.37
CA ALA A 215 2.96 7.54 -10.24
C ALA A 215 2.18 8.74 -9.68
N SER A 216 1.55 9.54 -10.54
CA SER A 216 0.71 10.67 -10.09
C SER A 216 -0.52 10.20 -9.32
N ALA A 217 -1.20 9.15 -9.77
CA ALA A 217 -2.36 8.58 -9.08
C ALA A 217 -1.97 7.96 -7.73
N ASP A 218 -0.87 7.22 -7.67
CA ASP A 218 -0.37 6.62 -6.43
C ASP A 218 0.05 7.68 -5.41
N TYR A 219 0.66 8.79 -5.84
CA TYR A 219 1.01 9.86 -4.91
C TYR A 219 -0.23 10.52 -4.29
N ILE A 220 -1.31 10.71 -5.06
CA ILE A 220 -2.57 11.24 -4.52
C ILE A 220 -3.13 10.28 -3.46
N MET A 221 -3.07 8.97 -3.71
CA MET A 221 -3.50 7.96 -2.74
C MET A 221 -2.61 7.97 -1.49
N LEU A 222 -1.29 7.99 -1.64
CA LEU A 222 -0.33 8.06 -0.54
C LEU A 222 -0.53 9.30 0.30
N ALA A 223 -0.64 10.48 -0.33
CA ALA A 223 -0.87 11.74 0.38
C ALA A 223 -2.18 11.69 1.20
N ARG A 224 -3.24 11.12 0.63
CA ARG A 224 -4.51 10.91 1.34
C ARG A 224 -4.33 9.91 2.50
N ASN A 225 -3.66 8.79 2.26
CA ASN A 225 -3.50 7.71 3.23
C ASN A 225 -2.59 8.11 4.41
N MET A 226 -1.58 8.95 4.18
CA MET A 226 -0.76 9.51 5.26
C MET A 226 -1.57 10.30 6.29
N ILE A 227 -2.68 10.92 5.87
CA ILE A 227 -3.58 11.70 6.74
C ILE A 227 -4.72 10.84 7.28
N VAL A 228 -5.34 10.00 6.44
CA VAL A 228 -6.47 9.14 6.82
C VAL A 228 -6.22 7.77 6.24
N HIS A 229 -6.01 6.73 7.04
CA HIS A 229 -5.83 5.36 6.57
C HIS A 229 -6.75 4.41 7.34
N GLU A 230 -7.63 3.70 6.63
CA GLU A 230 -8.50 2.71 7.25
C GLU A 230 -7.89 1.30 7.12
N ASN A 231 -7.85 0.57 8.23
CA ASN A 231 -7.54 -0.85 8.20
C ASN A 231 -8.79 -1.61 7.74
N TYR A 232 -8.62 -2.45 6.71
CA TYR A 232 -9.78 -3.02 6.05
C TYR A 232 -10.48 -4.13 6.83
N ASN A 233 -9.75 -4.76 7.76
CA ASN A 233 -10.15 -5.98 8.46
C ASN A 233 -10.61 -5.70 9.89
N SER A 234 -10.00 -4.72 10.58
CA SER A 234 -10.25 -4.46 12.00
C SER A 234 -11.21 -3.31 12.29
N SER A 235 -11.66 -2.58 11.26
CA SER A 235 -12.46 -1.37 11.45
C SER A 235 -11.76 -0.35 12.37
N ILE A 236 -10.44 -0.22 12.21
CA ILE A 236 -9.60 0.80 12.83
C ILE A 236 -9.34 1.91 11.82
N LEU A 237 -9.43 3.16 12.27
CA LEU A 237 -9.06 4.34 11.50
C LEU A 237 -7.77 4.94 12.05
N HIS A 238 -6.71 4.96 11.26
CA HIS A 238 -5.48 5.67 11.56
C HIS A 238 -5.55 7.09 10.99
N VAL A 239 -5.24 8.09 11.79
CA VAL A 239 -5.31 9.51 11.42
C VAL A 239 -3.97 10.16 11.71
N LEU A 240 -3.40 10.84 10.70
CA LEU A 240 -2.07 11.46 10.71
C LEU A 240 -0.87 10.50 10.84
N ARG A 241 -1.09 9.18 10.71
CA ARG A 241 -0.06 8.13 10.88
C ARG A 241 1.21 8.40 10.07
N GLY A 242 1.04 8.91 8.85
CA GLY A 242 2.14 9.17 7.92
C GLY A 242 2.65 10.61 7.90
N ALA A 243 2.08 11.51 8.70
CA ALA A 243 2.34 12.93 8.57
C ALA A 243 3.50 13.39 9.48
N TRP A 244 4.42 14.17 8.92
CA TRP A 244 5.53 14.80 9.64
C TRP A 244 5.28 16.32 9.68
N GLU A 245 6.00 17.05 10.54
CA GLU A 245 5.66 18.45 10.89
C GLU A 245 5.41 19.35 9.66
N LYS A 246 6.23 19.25 8.62
CA LYS A 246 6.07 20.05 7.40
C LYS A 246 4.75 19.77 6.67
N VAL A 247 4.26 18.53 6.72
CA VAL A 247 2.96 18.13 6.14
C VAL A 247 1.82 18.60 7.02
N LEU A 248 1.98 18.57 8.34
CA LEU A 248 0.93 18.88 9.33
C LEU A 248 0.73 20.37 9.60
N ARG A 249 1.56 21.24 9.01
CA ARG A 249 1.56 22.68 9.29
C ARG A 249 0.16 23.28 9.21
N GLU A 250 -0.54 22.97 8.13
CA GLU A 250 -1.93 23.33 7.91
C GLU A 250 -2.53 22.32 6.93
N ILE A 251 -3.50 21.53 7.41
CA ILE A 251 -4.26 20.63 6.54
C ILE A 251 -5.75 20.91 6.71
N ASP A 252 -6.50 20.76 5.63
CA ASP A 252 -7.97 20.82 5.60
C ASP A 252 -8.43 19.81 4.54
N VAL A 253 -8.68 18.57 4.98
CA VAL A 253 -8.85 17.41 4.08
C VAL A 253 -10.17 16.71 4.37
N GLU A 254 -10.96 16.49 3.32
CA GLU A 254 -12.04 15.50 3.31
C GLU A 254 -11.55 14.24 2.60
N ALA A 255 -11.57 13.11 3.29
CA ALA A 255 -11.22 11.81 2.75
C ALA A 255 -12.42 10.86 2.77
N ARG A 256 -12.67 10.16 1.65
CA ARG A 256 -13.66 9.08 1.61
C ARG A 256 -13.06 7.78 2.15
N THR A 257 -13.86 7.05 2.92
CA THR A 257 -13.56 5.71 3.46
C THR A 257 -14.71 4.77 3.12
N ARG A 258 -14.57 3.46 3.34
CA ARG A 258 -15.67 2.50 3.19
C ARG A 258 -16.83 2.75 4.16
N LYS A 259 -16.59 3.46 5.27
CA LYS A 259 -17.62 3.80 6.26
C LYS A 259 -18.24 5.18 6.12
N GLY A 260 -17.72 6.02 5.21
CA GLY A 260 -18.21 7.38 5.01
C GLY A 260 -17.10 8.41 4.85
N ARG A 261 -17.44 9.69 5.01
CA ARG A 261 -16.49 10.81 4.92
C ARG A 261 -15.79 11.01 6.25
N VAL A 262 -14.47 11.20 6.19
CA VAL A 262 -13.63 11.65 7.31
C VAL A 262 -13.14 13.05 6.99
N TYR A 263 -13.32 13.96 7.94
CA TYR A 263 -12.79 15.32 7.86
C TYR A 263 -11.64 15.48 8.84
N VAL A 264 -10.51 16.00 8.38
CA VAL A 264 -9.36 16.30 9.24
C VAL A 264 -8.88 17.71 8.93
N LYS A 265 -8.80 18.54 9.96
CA LYS A 265 -8.16 19.84 9.92
C LYS A 265 -7.09 19.92 10.99
N THR A 266 -5.91 20.41 10.63
CA THR A 266 -4.82 20.62 11.58
C THR A 266 -4.24 22.01 11.45
N LYS A 267 -3.73 22.51 12.57
CA LYS A 267 -2.91 23.71 12.63
C LYS A 267 -1.76 23.47 13.59
N LEU A 268 -0.53 23.55 13.07
CA LEU A 268 0.66 23.38 13.89
C LEU A 268 1.19 24.75 14.32
N SER A 269 1.38 24.94 15.63
CA SER A 269 2.02 26.11 16.22
C SER A 269 3.02 25.64 17.29
N ASP A 270 4.30 25.96 17.09
CA ASP A 270 5.40 25.44 17.90
C ASP A 270 5.37 23.91 18.00
N ASN A 271 5.23 23.38 19.22
CA ASN A 271 5.12 21.95 19.50
C ASN A 271 3.69 21.51 19.83
N VAL A 272 2.70 22.29 19.39
CA VAL A 272 1.28 22.03 19.62
C VAL A 272 0.57 21.84 18.28
N LEU A 273 -0.01 20.67 18.09
CA LEU A 273 -0.85 20.33 16.94
C LEU A 273 -2.31 20.43 17.34
N GLU A 274 -3.00 21.46 16.85
CA GLU A 274 -4.45 21.54 16.95
C GLU A 274 -5.07 20.62 15.90
N VAL A 275 -6.00 19.77 16.31
CA VAL A 275 -6.67 18.78 15.46
C VAL A 275 -8.17 18.92 15.60
N LYS A 276 -8.86 19.08 14.48
CA LYS A 276 -10.31 18.94 14.35
C LYS A 276 -10.61 17.77 13.44
N LEU A 277 -11.34 16.79 13.97
CA LEU A 277 -11.61 15.51 13.34
C LEU A 277 -13.11 15.26 13.31
N SER A 278 -13.62 14.77 12.18
CA SER A 278 -14.99 14.23 12.08
C SER A 278 -14.96 12.88 11.39
N THR A 279 -15.50 11.84 12.01
CA THR A 279 -15.48 10.46 11.47
C THR A 279 -16.85 9.81 11.53
N PRO A 280 -17.14 8.82 10.65
CA PRO A 280 -18.19 7.85 10.90
C PRO A 280 -17.77 6.91 12.04
N LYS A 281 -18.64 5.97 12.42
CA LYS A 281 -18.38 5.02 13.50
C LYS A 281 -17.30 4.00 13.12
N TYR A 282 -16.15 4.08 13.79
CA TYR A 282 -15.10 3.06 13.80
C TYR A 282 -15.05 2.35 15.16
N ASN A 283 -14.37 1.21 15.22
CA ASN A 283 -14.12 0.54 16.50
C ASN A 283 -13.09 1.33 17.30
N GLU A 284 -12.05 1.78 16.62
CA GLU A 284 -11.00 2.64 17.16
C GLU A 284 -10.63 3.72 16.14
N VAL A 285 -10.37 4.92 16.65
CA VAL A 285 -9.80 6.03 15.88
C VAL A 285 -8.48 6.40 16.56
N ILE A 286 -7.37 6.18 15.84
CA ILE A 286 -6.02 6.34 16.37
C ILE A 286 -5.38 7.56 15.73
N LEU A 287 -5.09 8.57 16.53
CA LEU A 287 -4.33 9.77 16.18
C LEU A 287 -2.85 9.59 16.49
N TYR A 288 -2.00 10.12 15.63
CA TYR A 288 -0.54 10.07 15.79
C TYR A 288 0.04 11.49 15.88
N PRO A 289 1.10 11.70 16.68
CA PRO A 289 1.90 12.93 16.64
C PRO A 289 2.66 13.01 15.30
N PRO A 290 3.34 14.12 14.96
CA PRO A 290 4.25 14.13 13.82
C PRO A 290 5.27 12.98 13.86
N ILE A 291 5.67 12.43 12.71
CA ILE A 291 6.70 11.37 12.67
C ILE A 291 7.98 11.83 13.36
N GLY A 292 8.51 10.98 14.25
CA GLY A 292 9.72 11.24 15.03
C GLY A 292 9.51 12.07 16.29
N LYS A 293 8.25 12.30 16.69
CA LYS A 293 7.84 13.04 17.88
C LYS A 293 7.00 12.17 18.80
N ASN A 294 7.10 12.44 20.10
CA ASN A 294 6.34 11.76 21.14
C ASN A 294 5.26 12.67 21.74
N ILE A 295 4.09 12.12 22.04
CA ILE A 295 3.03 12.84 22.73
C ILE A 295 3.46 13.09 24.18
N VAL A 296 3.44 14.37 24.59
CA VAL A 296 3.71 14.78 25.98
C VAL A 296 2.45 15.31 26.70
N GLY A 297 1.37 15.56 25.96
CA GLY A 297 0.08 15.92 26.56
C GLY A 297 -1.02 16.14 25.53
N ILE A 298 -2.28 15.94 25.95
CA ILE A 298 -3.46 16.15 25.11
C ILE A 298 -4.54 16.90 25.89
N GLU A 299 -5.15 17.91 25.26
CA GLU A 299 -6.26 18.69 25.82
C GLU A 299 -7.35 18.99 24.76
N PRO A 300 -8.66 18.89 25.09
CA PRO A 300 -9.22 18.36 26.33
C PRO A 300 -9.10 16.82 26.41
N ARG A 301 -9.13 16.26 27.63
CA ARG A 301 -8.99 14.81 27.85
C ARG A 301 -10.28 14.03 27.59
N GLU A 302 -11.43 14.72 27.54
CA GLU A 302 -12.78 14.13 27.49
C GLU A 302 -13.02 13.28 26.24
N SER A 303 -12.51 13.70 25.08
CA SER A 303 -12.68 12.97 23.81
C SER A 303 -11.61 11.91 23.54
N VAL A 304 -10.67 11.74 24.48
CA VAL A 304 -9.58 10.77 24.38
C VAL A 304 -9.96 9.58 25.24
N ILE A 305 -9.84 8.37 24.71
CA ILE A 305 -10.03 7.13 25.45
C ILE A 305 -8.74 6.85 26.23
N GLU A 306 -7.66 6.62 25.51
CA GLU A 306 -6.32 6.40 26.06
C GLU A 306 -5.25 7.00 25.14
N TYR A 307 -4.05 7.26 25.66
CA TYR A 307 -2.91 7.64 24.85
C TYR A 307 -1.61 7.22 25.53
N ASP A 308 -0.59 6.98 24.72
CA ASP A 308 0.79 6.76 25.11
C ASP A 308 1.69 7.77 24.37
N GLU A 309 3.01 7.57 24.41
CA GLU A 309 3.96 8.45 23.73
C GLU A 309 3.85 8.38 22.19
N ASP A 310 3.37 7.28 21.63
CA ASP A 310 3.34 7.03 20.19
C ASP A 310 2.01 7.45 19.53
N LYS A 311 0.90 7.36 20.25
CA LYS A 311 -0.45 7.51 19.70
C LYS A 311 -1.51 7.83 20.75
N ALA A 312 -2.65 8.33 20.28
CA ALA A 312 -3.85 8.56 21.06
C ALA A 312 -5.06 7.87 20.43
N ILE A 313 -5.85 7.15 21.23
CA ILE A 313 -7.13 6.58 20.82
C ILE A 313 -8.23 7.56 21.24
N VAL A 314 -9.08 7.94 20.29
CA VAL A 314 -10.17 8.90 20.50
C VAL A 314 -11.52 8.31 20.11
N GLU A 315 -12.58 8.93 20.60
CA GLU A 315 -13.93 8.56 20.22
C GLU A 315 -14.20 8.83 18.73
N SER A 316 -15.08 8.02 18.11
CA SER A 316 -15.61 8.34 16.79
C SER A 316 -16.57 9.54 16.85
N GLY A 317 -16.70 10.27 15.76
CA GLY A 317 -17.57 11.43 15.66
C GLY A 317 -16.77 12.70 15.52
N THR A 318 -17.24 13.80 16.12
CA THR A 318 -16.55 15.10 16.06
C THR A 318 -15.68 15.29 17.29
N VAL A 319 -14.39 15.45 17.07
CA VAL A 319 -13.38 15.65 18.11
C VAL A 319 -12.56 16.90 17.80
N GLU A 320 -12.35 17.75 18.78
CA GLU A 320 -11.43 18.89 18.72
C GLU A 320 -10.45 18.77 19.89
N LEU A 321 -9.16 18.67 19.59
CA LEU A 321 -8.12 18.51 20.60
C LEU A 321 -6.81 19.17 20.18
N LYS A 322 -5.90 19.32 21.15
CA LYS A 322 -4.53 19.77 20.95
C LYS A 322 -3.60 18.67 21.43
N ILE A 323 -2.66 18.25 20.58
CA ILE A 323 -1.59 17.31 20.90
C ILE A 323 -0.32 18.13 21.11
N ARG A 324 0.23 18.12 22.32
CA ARG A 324 1.56 18.65 22.61
C ARG A 324 2.57 17.51 22.42
N TYR A 325 3.68 17.81 21.77
CA TYR A 325 4.76 16.85 21.54
C TYR A 325 6.14 17.44 21.88
N ASP A 326 7.18 16.60 21.89
CA ASP A 326 8.55 16.94 22.29
C ASP A 326 9.41 17.67 21.25
#